data_AF-A0A8J2I3H7-F1
#
_entry.id   AF-A0A8J2I3H7-F1
#
_cell.length_a   1.000
_cell.length_b   1.000
_cell.length_c   1.000
_cell.angle_alpha   90.00
_cell.angle_beta   90.00
_cell.angle_gamma   90.00
#
_symmetry.space_group_name_H-M   'P 1'
#
loop_
_entity.id
_entity.type
_entity.pdbx_description
1 polymer ?
#
loop_
_entity_poly.entity_id
_entity_poly.type
_entity_poly.pdbx_seq_one_letter_code
_entity_poly.pdbx_strand_id
1 'polypeptide(L)'
;MGTQSANARDFPSFWDTTLRSLSLNDKDAPFALLYAAERHVSAQIPSVSSPGSIPPLEGCVLKGTIGVPADHPIAPATVNINEDSYILHAFLSRAAKSGKATIVHLDDLPAPTAALEGINWRGYGDPCRTLVICPIIPTTGNQVEGFLIIGINPRRPFDEEYQQYLQVMVRLLATSLASIVLFEDEVRQRENAIIQAAQIQEHLMAEIQLKESKFQRFAERSDVGIFIIDPTGTYTYRNQRWYDMFEVASSDDNATKAWYRIAFEEDVPYCQSMFSKLVMNHESVCFELRTRMQWVPPSEPNEPQPEDTQHFKWILCSAYPELGPNGELVEIVGNVTDISSKELASAN
;
A
#
# COMPACT_ATOMS: atom_id res chain seq x y z
N MET A 1 -25.51 -24.10 -21.19
CA MET A 1 -24.12 -24.10 -20.66
C MET A 1 -23.54 -22.68 -20.65
N GLY A 2 -23.39 -22.00 -21.79
CA GLY A 2 -22.68 -20.69 -21.84
C GLY A 2 -23.30 -19.49 -21.11
N THR A 3 -24.61 -19.47 -20.84
CA THR A 3 -25.29 -18.29 -20.26
C THR A 3 -25.43 -18.28 -18.75
N GLN A 4 -25.33 -19.44 -18.08
CA GLN A 4 -25.50 -19.52 -16.61
C GLN A 4 -24.17 -19.40 -15.86
N SER A 5 -23.08 -19.99 -16.36
CA SER A 5 -21.75 -19.87 -15.73
C SER A 5 -21.22 -18.43 -15.70
N ALA A 6 -21.60 -17.58 -16.65
CA ALA A 6 -21.11 -16.21 -16.80
C ALA A 6 -21.53 -15.22 -15.69
N ASN A 7 -22.43 -15.60 -14.77
CA ASN A 7 -22.91 -14.72 -13.69
C ASN A 7 -22.23 -14.98 -12.33
N ALA A 8 -21.35 -15.97 -12.22
CA ALA A 8 -20.63 -16.22 -10.96
C ALA A 8 -19.59 -15.13 -10.71
N ARG A 9 -19.58 -14.57 -9.49
CA ARG A 9 -18.65 -13.50 -9.06
C ARG A 9 -17.60 -13.95 -8.05
N ASP A 10 -17.67 -15.20 -7.61
CA ASP A 10 -16.75 -15.81 -6.65
C ASP A 10 -16.51 -17.28 -7.01
N PHE A 11 -15.42 -17.86 -6.51
CA PHE A 11 -15.07 -19.26 -6.74
C PHE A 11 -16.17 -20.25 -6.32
N PRO A 12 -16.77 -20.18 -5.12
CA PRO A 12 -17.83 -21.12 -4.71
C PRO A 12 -19.02 -21.14 -5.68
N SER A 13 -19.53 -19.97 -6.07
CA SER A 13 -20.66 -19.84 -6.98
C SER A 13 -20.34 -20.37 -8.38
N PHE A 14 -19.09 -20.25 -8.83
CA PHE A 14 -18.65 -20.79 -10.11
C PHE A 14 -18.74 -22.32 -10.15
N TRP A 15 -18.23 -23.00 -9.12
CA TRP A 15 -18.26 -24.46 -9.05
C TRP A 15 -19.69 -24.98 -8.95
N ASP A 16 -20.52 -24.37 -8.10
CA ASP A 16 -21.94 -24.73 -7.95
C ASP A 16 -22.75 -24.53 -9.23
N THR A 17 -22.48 -23.44 -9.95
CA THR A 17 -23.18 -23.16 -11.21
C THR A 17 -22.74 -24.10 -12.32
N THR A 18 -21.44 -24.44 -12.37
CA THR A 18 -20.91 -25.42 -13.31
C THR A 18 -21.52 -26.80 -13.08
N LEU A 19 -21.56 -27.25 -11.82
CA LEU A 19 -22.16 -28.52 -11.44
C LEU A 19 -23.65 -28.58 -11.78
N ARG A 20 -24.40 -27.51 -11.45
CA ARG A 20 -25.82 -27.39 -11.83
C ARG A 20 -26.00 -27.47 -13.34
N SER A 21 -25.19 -26.73 -14.09
CA SER A 21 -25.28 -26.72 -15.56
C SER A 21 -25.01 -28.11 -16.15
N LEU A 22 -24.02 -28.85 -15.63
CA LEU A 22 -23.73 -30.23 -16.04
C LEU A 22 -24.86 -31.20 -15.63
N SER A 23 -25.49 -30.98 -14.48
CA SER A 23 -26.56 -31.87 -13.97
C SER A 23 -27.86 -31.81 -14.79
N LEU A 24 -28.11 -30.71 -15.50
CA LEU A 24 -29.30 -30.48 -16.34
C LEU A 24 -29.33 -31.38 -17.58
N ASN A 25 -28.19 -31.93 -18.01
CA ASN A 25 -28.07 -32.77 -19.18
C ASN A 25 -27.53 -34.15 -18.81
N ASP A 26 -28.42 -34.96 -18.23
CA ASP A 26 -28.14 -36.30 -17.71
C ASP A 26 -27.69 -37.30 -18.79
N LYS A 27 -28.02 -37.06 -20.06
CA LYS A 27 -27.66 -37.93 -21.20
C LYS A 27 -26.27 -37.66 -21.76
N ASP A 28 -25.73 -36.46 -21.59
CA ASP A 28 -24.42 -36.07 -22.15
C ASP A 28 -23.27 -36.14 -21.13
N ALA A 29 -23.60 -36.14 -19.83
CA ALA A 29 -22.65 -36.28 -18.72
C ALA A 29 -23.12 -37.37 -17.72
N PRO A 30 -23.04 -38.66 -18.09
CA PRO A 30 -23.40 -39.78 -17.21
C PRO A 30 -22.58 -39.83 -15.91
N PHE A 31 -21.38 -39.27 -15.95
CA PHE A 31 -20.43 -39.17 -14.84
C PHE A 31 -19.68 -37.84 -14.93
N ALA A 32 -19.50 -37.14 -13.82
CA ALA A 32 -18.58 -36.02 -13.75
C ALA A 32 -18.01 -35.81 -12.34
N LEU A 33 -16.76 -35.37 -12.26
CA LEU A 33 -16.11 -34.90 -11.04
C LEU A 33 -15.55 -33.50 -11.30
N LEU A 34 -15.71 -32.62 -10.31
CA LEU A 34 -15.24 -31.26 -10.39
C LEU A 34 -14.29 -30.99 -9.23
N TYR A 35 -13.03 -30.70 -9.54
CA TYR A 35 -11.99 -30.39 -8.57
C TYR A 35 -11.51 -28.95 -8.73
N ALA A 36 -11.30 -28.25 -7.62
CA ALA A 36 -10.68 -26.93 -7.58
C ALA A 36 -9.27 -27.03 -7.01
N ALA A 37 -8.34 -26.20 -7.49
CA ALA A 37 -7.02 -26.08 -6.89
C ALA A 37 -7.11 -25.63 -5.41
N GLU A 38 -6.29 -26.23 -4.55
CA GLU A 38 -6.29 -25.97 -3.09
C GLU A 38 -5.81 -24.55 -2.72
N ARG A 39 -5.18 -23.85 -3.67
CA ARG A 39 -4.76 -22.44 -3.52
C ARG A 39 -5.90 -21.51 -3.06
N HIS A 40 -7.14 -21.86 -3.37
CA HIS A 40 -8.36 -21.13 -2.99
C HIS A 40 -8.84 -21.40 -1.56
N VAL A 41 -8.30 -22.42 -0.89
CA VAL A 41 -8.61 -22.74 0.52
C VAL A 41 -7.51 -22.20 1.43
N SER A 42 -6.26 -22.22 0.98
CA SER A 42 -5.07 -21.79 1.75
C SER A 42 -4.84 -20.27 1.78
N ALA A 43 -5.66 -19.47 1.09
CA ALA A 43 -5.59 -18.01 1.11
C ALA A 43 -5.86 -17.37 2.51
N GLN A 44 -6.17 -18.19 3.52
CA GLN A 44 -6.34 -17.78 4.91
C GLN A 44 -5.05 -17.84 5.75
N ILE A 45 -3.94 -18.37 5.21
CA ILE A 45 -2.65 -18.41 5.90
C ILE A 45 -1.63 -17.61 5.08
N PRO A 46 -1.06 -16.52 5.61
CA PRO A 46 -0.04 -15.77 4.91
C PRO A 46 1.23 -16.62 4.81
N SER A 47 1.45 -17.26 3.66
CA SER A 47 2.69 -17.96 3.38
C SER A 47 3.77 -16.97 2.95
N VAL A 48 4.98 -17.19 3.45
CA VAL A 48 6.19 -16.42 3.15
C VAL A 48 6.71 -16.82 1.77
N SER A 49 5.91 -16.64 0.72
CA SER A 49 6.41 -16.74 -0.65
C SER A 49 6.83 -15.36 -1.15
N SER A 50 7.96 -15.31 -1.86
CA SER A 50 8.46 -14.09 -2.49
C SER A 50 7.38 -13.40 -3.32
N PRO A 51 7.35 -12.05 -3.36
CA PRO A 51 6.40 -11.32 -4.19
C PRO A 51 6.57 -11.76 -5.65
N GLY A 52 5.58 -12.47 -6.19
CA GLY A 52 5.52 -12.80 -7.62
C GLY A 52 5.70 -14.27 -8.03
N SER A 53 5.96 -15.23 -7.14
CA SER A 53 5.91 -16.66 -7.52
C SER A 53 4.63 -17.32 -6.99
N ILE A 54 3.69 -17.60 -7.89
CA ILE A 54 2.49 -18.39 -7.58
C ILE A 54 2.96 -19.83 -7.25
N PRO A 55 2.58 -20.41 -6.10
CA PRO A 55 3.01 -21.76 -5.72
C PRO A 55 2.52 -22.80 -6.72
N PRO A 56 3.31 -23.87 -6.98
CA PRO A 56 2.91 -24.96 -7.85
C PRO A 56 1.60 -25.61 -7.37
N LEU A 57 0.93 -26.35 -8.27
CA LEU A 57 -0.32 -27.00 -7.93
C LEU A 57 -0.01 -28.24 -7.07
N GLU A 58 -0.18 -28.10 -5.75
CA GLU A 58 0.11 -29.17 -4.78
C GLU A 58 -1.08 -30.10 -4.58
N GLY A 59 -2.29 -29.54 -4.48
CA GLY A 59 -3.49 -30.28 -4.17
C GLY A 59 -4.74 -29.73 -4.86
N CYS A 60 -5.77 -30.56 -4.86
CA CYS A 60 -7.09 -30.29 -5.41
C CYS A 60 -8.18 -30.76 -4.45
N VAL A 61 -9.24 -29.98 -4.32
CA VAL A 61 -10.39 -30.27 -3.45
C VAL A 61 -11.62 -30.53 -4.32
N LEU A 62 -12.33 -31.62 -4.03
CA LEU A 62 -13.57 -31.98 -4.70
C LEU A 62 -14.65 -30.94 -4.38
N LYS A 63 -15.27 -30.39 -5.43
CA LYS A 63 -16.38 -29.43 -5.34
C LYS A 63 -17.73 -30.06 -5.63
N GLY A 64 -17.75 -31.17 -6.36
CA GLY A 64 -18.98 -31.90 -6.58
C GLY A 64 -18.82 -33.09 -7.52
N THR A 65 -19.84 -33.92 -7.53
CA THR A 65 -19.91 -35.15 -8.31
C THR A 65 -21.24 -35.26 -9.05
N ILE A 66 -21.24 -35.97 -10.18
CA ILE A 66 -22.43 -36.38 -10.92
C ILE A 66 -22.31 -37.88 -11.16
N GLY A 67 -23.33 -38.64 -10.76
CA GLY A 67 -23.39 -40.09 -10.94
C GLY A 67 -22.47 -40.88 -9.99
N VAL A 68 -21.81 -40.22 -9.04
CA VAL A 68 -20.93 -40.87 -8.05
C VAL A 68 -21.48 -40.59 -6.65
N PRO A 69 -21.70 -41.62 -5.81
CA PRO A 69 -22.13 -41.41 -4.44
C PRO A 69 -21.05 -40.70 -3.61
N ALA A 70 -21.45 -40.11 -2.48
CA ALA A 70 -20.51 -39.54 -1.54
C ALA A 70 -19.50 -40.61 -1.06
N ASP A 71 -18.27 -40.17 -0.77
CA ASP A 71 -17.17 -41.00 -0.23
C ASP A 71 -16.73 -42.17 -1.12
N HIS A 72 -17.05 -42.14 -2.41
CA HIS A 72 -16.60 -43.15 -3.35
C HIS A 72 -15.08 -43.03 -3.61
N PRO A 73 -14.32 -44.13 -3.70
CA PRO A 73 -12.86 -44.10 -3.92
C PRO A 73 -12.41 -43.40 -5.21
N ILE A 74 -13.28 -43.34 -6.23
CA ILE A 74 -13.05 -42.59 -7.49
C ILE A 74 -13.19 -41.06 -7.31
N ALA A 75 -13.78 -40.60 -6.21
CA ALA A 75 -14.05 -39.20 -5.92
C ALA A 75 -13.61 -38.82 -4.50
N PRO A 76 -12.31 -38.95 -4.17
CA PRO A 76 -11.80 -38.52 -2.88
C PRO A 76 -12.01 -37.01 -2.68
N ALA A 77 -12.27 -36.61 -1.43
CA ALA A 77 -12.52 -35.20 -1.08
C ALA A 77 -11.31 -34.29 -1.40
N THR A 78 -10.10 -34.83 -1.28
CA THR A 78 -8.84 -34.13 -1.56
C THR A 78 -7.90 -35.04 -2.34
N VAL A 79 -7.23 -34.48 -3.34
CA VAL A 79 -6.24 -35.17 -4.17
C VAL A 79 -4.94 -34.38 -4.13
N ASN A 80 -3.86 -35.01 -3.71
CA ASN A 80 -2.52 -34.46 -3.83
C ASN A 80 -1.94 -34.82 -5.21
N ILE A 81 -1.48 -33.82 -5.96
CA ILE A 81 -0.95 -34.02 -7.33
C ILE A 81 0.51 -34.52 -7.31
N ASN A 82 1.15 -34.52 -6.14
CA ASN A 82 2.51 -35.00 -5.95
C ASN A 82 2.58 -36.41 -5.31
N GLU A 83 1.46 -36.95 -4.82
CA GLU A 83 1.40 -38.28 -4.20
C GLU A 83 0.61 -39.29 -5.04
N ASP A 84 1.20 -40.45 -5.30
CA ASP A 84 0.61 -41.57 -6.07
C ASP A 84 -0.48 -42.36 -5.31
N SER A 85 -1.30 -41.69 -4.50
CA SER A 85 -2.36 -42.32 -3.69
C SER A 85 -3.69 -42.49 -4.41
N TYR A 86 -3.89 -41.78 -5.52
CA TYR A 86 -5.16 -41.72 -6.25
C TYR A 86 -5.09 -42.44 -7.60
N ILE A 87 -6.14 -43.21 -7.93
CA ILE A 87 -6.20 -44.03 -9.16
C ILE A 87 -6.09 -43.25 -10.47
N LEU A 88 -6.50 -41.97 -10.49
CA LEU A 88 -6.34 -41.10 -11.67
C LEU A 88 -5.11 -40.17 -11.59
N HIS A 89 -4.23 -40.35 -10.59
CA HIS A 89 -3.10 -39.45 -10.33
C HIS A 89 -2.22 -39.22 -11.56
N ALA A 90 -1.75 -40.29 -12.21
CA ALA A 90 -0.87 -40.19 -13.37
C ALA A 90 -1.51 -39.41 -14.54
N PHE A 91 -2.83 -39.52 -14.69
CA PHE A 91 -3.59 -38.80 -15.71
C PHE A 91 -3.81 -37.32 -15.33
N LEU A 92 -4.08 -37.03 -14.06
CA LEU A 92 -4.16 -35.66 -13.54
C LEU A 92 -2.83 -34.93 -13.66
N SER A 93 -1.73 -35.54 -13.24
CA SER A 93 -0.38 -34.95 -13.34
C SER A 93 -0.01 -34.65 -14.80
N ARG A 94 -0.35 -35.54 -15.73
CA ARG A 94 -0.15 -35.32 -17.18
C ARG A 94 -1.04 -34.21 -17.72
N ALA A 95 -2.32 -34.16 -17.35
CA ALA A 95 -3.22 -33.08 -17.74
C ALA A 95 -2.72 -31.72 -17.21
N ALA A 96 -2.24 -31.68 -15.97
CA ALA A 96 -1.69 -30.49 -15.34
C ALA A 96 -0.45 -29.96 -16.07
N LYS A 97 0.51 -30.85 -16.38
CA LYS A 97 1.77 -30.50 -17.06
C LYS A 97 1.57 -30.12 -18.52
N SER A 98 0.68 -30.81 -19.22
CA SER A 98 0.44 -30.57 -20.65
C SER A 98 -0.51 -29.40 -20.92
N GLY A 99 -1.34 -29.02 -19.94
CA GLY A 99 -2.43 -28.06 -20.10
C GLY A 99 -3.51 -28.51 -21.10
N LYS A 100 -3.52 -29.80 -21.47
CA LYS A 100 -4.44 -30.38 -22.46
C LYS A 100 -5.31 -31.46 -21.83
N ALA A 101 -6.49 -31.66 -22.41
CA ALA A 101 -7.37 -32.74 -22.01
C ALA A 101 -6.67 -34.10 -22.19
N THR A 102 -6.78 -34.97 -21.19
CA THR A 102 -6.21 -36.32 -21.19
C THR A 102 -7.33 -37.35 -21.19
N ILE A 103 -7.29 -38.26 -22.15
CA ILE A 103 -8.25 -39.36 -22.27
C ILE A 103 -7.78 -40.52 -21.37
N VAL A 104 -8.73 -41.13 -20.66
CA VAL A 104 -8.52 -42.28 -19.79
C VAL A 104 -9.49 -43.37 -20.19
N HIS A 105 -8.99 -44.52 -20.62
CA HIS A 105 -9.82 -45.71 -20.76
C HIS A 105 -9.92 -46.38 -19.41
N LEU A 106 -11.14 -46.69 -18.96
CA LEU A 106 -11.38 -47.27 -17.65
C LEU A 106 -10.80 -48.68 -17.52
N ASP A 107 -10.65 -49.38 -18.65
CA ASP A 107 -9.99 -50.69 -18.73
C ASP A 107 -8.48 -50.62 -18.42
N ASP A 108 -7.86 -49.44 -18.57
CA ASP A 108 -6.42 -49.22 -18.31
C ASP A 108 -6.14 -48.89 -16.82
N LEU A 109 -7.19 -48.78 -15.99
CA LEU A 109 -7.02 -48.44 -14.58
C LEU A 109 -6.53 -49.65 -13.75
N PRO A 110 -5.77 -49.41 -12.66
CA PRO A 110 -5.46 -50.47 -11.70
C PRO A 110 -6.75 -50.95 -11.03
N ALA A 111 -7.05 -52.25 -11.16
CA ALA A 111 -8.27 -52.89 -10.63
C ALA A 111 -9.61 -52.21 -11.08
N PRO A 112 -9.95 -52.25 -12.39
CA PRO A 112 -11.11 -51.55 -12.95
C PRO A 112 -12.43 -51.91 -12.28
N THR A 113 -12.63 -53.19 -11.94
CA THR A 113 -13.89 -53.67 -11.37
C THR A 113 -14.18 -53.06 -10.00
N ALA A 114 -13.18 -52.94 -9.14
CA ALA A 114 -13.34 -52.37 -7.80
C ALA A 114 -13.48 -50.84 -7.84
N ALA A 115 -12.83 -50.18 -8.80
CA ALA A 115 -12.91 -48.73 -8.98
C ALA A 115 -14.25 -48.25 -9.55
N LEU A 116 -15.02 -49.13 -10.20
CA LEU A 116 -16.27 -48.82 -10.88
C LEU A 116 -17.53 -49.32 -10.15
N GLU A 117 -17.35 -50.14 -9.11
CA GLU A 117 -18.43 -50.71 -8.33
C GLU A 117 -19.11 -49.64 -7.45
N GLY A 118 -20.44 -49.52 -7.53
CA GLY A 118 -21.21 -48.55 -6.75
C GLY A 118 -21.39 -47.17 -7.42
N ILE A 119 -20.91 -46.99 -8.66
CA ILE A 119 -21.18 -45.79 -9.45
C ILE A 119 -22.63 -45.82 -9.99
N ASN A 120 -23.36 -44.73 -9.76
CA ASN A 120 -24.73 -44.52 -10.25
C ASN A 120 -24.71 -43.81 -11.61
N TRP A 121 -24.39 -44.55 -12.67
CA TRP A 121 -24.32 -44.01 -14.03
C TRP A 121 -25.63 -43.33 -14.44
N ARG A 122 -25.58 -42.03 -14.73
CA ARG A 122 -26.74 -41.26 -15.21
C ARG A 122 -26.98 -41.51 -16.70
N GLY A 123 -28.07 -40.96 -17.22
CA GLY A 123 -28.46 -41.11 -18.62
C GLY A 123 -29.13 -42.46 -18.89
N TYR A 124 -28.42 -43.39 -19.52
CA TYR A 124 -28.98 -44.67 -19.96
C TYR A 124 -28.69 -45.84 -19.02
N GLY A 125 -27.97 -45.61 -17.92
CA GLY A 125 -27.63 -46.63 -16.91
C GLY A 125 -26.47 -47.56 -17.30
N ASP A 126 -25.92 -47.42 -18.51
CA ASP A 126 -24.75 -48.18 -18.95
C ASP A 126 -23.45 -47.60 -18.37
N PRO A 127 -22.48 -48.43 -17.96
CA PRO A 127 -21.20 -47.96 -17.46
C PRO A 127 -20.40 -47.24 -18.55
N CYS A 128 -19.80 -46.10 -18.19
CA CYS A 128 -18.85 -45.44 -19.09
C CYS A 128 -17.63 -46.32 -19.30
N ARG A 129 -16.99 -46.21 -20.47
CA ARG A 129 -15.71 -46.88 -20.77
C ARG A 129 -14.52 -45.92 -20.86
N THR A 130 -14.82 -44.64 -21.07
CA THR A 130 -13.81 -43.60 -21.27
C THR A 130 -14.14 -42.40 -20.41
N LEU A 131 -13.14 -41.88 -19.71
CA LEU A 131 -13.16 -40.59 -19.02
C LEU A 131 -12.27 -39.60 -19.78
N VAL A 132 -12.61 -38.33 -19.69
CA VAL A 132 -11.78 -37.23 -20.16
C VAL A 132 -11.49 -36.31 -18.99
N ILE A 133 -10.20 -36.10 -18.71
CA ILE A 133 -9.71 -35.17 -17.69
C ILE A 133 -9.34 -33.87 -18.38
N CYS A 134 -10.10 -32.81 -18.11
CA CYS A 134 -9.92 -31.49 -18.66
C CYS A 134 -9.34 -30.56 -17.59
N PRO A 135 -8.09 -30.07 -17.73
CA PRO A 135 -7.58 -29.01 -16.87
C PRO A 135 -8.33 -27.71 -17.16
N ILE A 136 -8.74 -26.99 -16.13
CA ILE A 136 -9.38 -25.68 -16.23
C ILE A 136 -8.29 -24.64 -15.99
N ILE A 137 -7.81 -24.04 -17.08
CA ILE A 137 -6.82 -22.98 -17.06
C ILE A 137 -7.54 -21.69 -17.46
N PRO A 138 -7.64 -20.69 -16.58
CA PRO A 138 -8.23 -19.40 -16.93
C PRO A 138 -7.52 -18.80 -18.14
N THR A 139 -8.26 -18.19 -19.06
CA THR A 139 -7.66 -17.59 -20.28
C THR A 139 -6.71 -16.42 -20.01
N THR A 140 -6.71 -15.89 -18.79
CA THR A 140 -5.85 -14.81 -18.31
C THR A 140 -4.58 -15.32 -17.62
N GLY A 141 -4.50 -16.62 -17.35
CA GLY A 141 -3.39 -17.25 -16.65
C GLY A 141 -2.80 -18.43 -17.43
N ASN A 142 -1.73 -18.98 -16.87
CA ASN A 142 -1.09 -20.20 -17.39
C ASN A 142 -1.07 -21.31 -16.34
N GLN A 143 -1.94 -21.20 -15.34
CA GLN A 143 -2.01 -22.07 -14.18
C GLN A 143 -3.33 -22.83 -14.17
N VAL A 144 -3.27 -24.08 -13.76
CA VAL A 144 -4.45 -24.93 -13.62
C VAL A 144 -5.13 -24.58 -12.31
N GLU A 145 -6.38 -24.11 -12.41
CA GLU A 145 -7.21 -23.71 -11.25
C GLU A 145 -8.21 -24.80 -10.86
N GLY A 146 -8.26 -25.89 -11.62
CA GLY A 146 -9.06 -27.06 -11.29
C GLY A 146 -9.10 -28.08 -12.42
N PHE A 147 -9.86 -29.14 -12.21
CA PHE A 147 -10.07 -30.21 -13.18
C PHE A 147 -11.55 -30.52 -13.32
N LEU A 148 -12.00 -30.69 -14.56
CA LEU A 148 -13.26 -31.33 -14.89
C LEU A 148 -12.96 -32.73 -15.41
N ILE A 149 -13.42 -33.75 -14.70
CA ILE A 149 -13.35 -35.14 -15.15
C ILE A 149 -14.76 -35.50 -15.62
N ILE A 150 -14.92 -35.91 -16.87
CA ILE A 150 -16.23 -36.26 -17.44
C ILE A 150 -16.19 -37.66 -18.05
N GLY A 151 -17.24 -38.45 -17.81
CA GLY A 151 -17.43 -39.75 -18.45
C GLY A 151 -18.16 -39.59 -19.77
N ILE A 152 -17.65 -40.25 -20.81
CA ILE A 152 -18.24 -40.20 -22.14
C ILE A 152 -19.42 -41.16 -22.24
N ASN A 153 -20.51 -40.69 -22.86
CA ASN A 153 -21.68 -41.51 -23.12
C ASN A 153 -21.31 -42.75 -23.98
N PRO A 154 -21.52 -43.99 -23.49
CA PRO A 154 -21.11 -45.20 -24.19
C PRO A 154 -21.91 -45.47 -25.48
N ARG A 155 -23.06 -44.81 -25.68
CA ARG A 155 -23.92 -44.97 -26.86
C ARG A 155 -23.62 -43.98 -27.98
N ARG A 156 -22.70 -43.03 -27.76
CA ARG A 156 -22.23 -42.09 -28.78
C ARG A 156 -20.77 -42.40 -29.11
N PRO A 157 -20.40 -42.56 -30.38
CA PRO A 157 -18.99 -42.65 -30.73
C PRO A 157 -18.26 -41.37 -30.30
N PHE A 158 -17.07 -41.50 -29.73
CA PHE A 158 -16.21 -40.37 -29.39
C PHE A 158 -15.52 -39.86 -30.66
N ASP A 159 -16.30 -39.21 -31.52
CA ASP A 159 -15.90 -38.64 -32.79
C ASP A 159 -15.29 -37.23 -32.64
N GLU A 160 -14.76 -36.69 -33.75
CA GLU A 160 -14.17 -35.34 -33.77
C GLU A 160 -15.18 -34.26 -33.36
N GLU A 161 -16.47 -34.44 -33.69
CA GLU A 161 -17.53 -33.50 -33.35
C GLU A 161 -17.75 -33.41 -31.82
N TYR A 162 -17.79 -34.56 -31.14
CA TYR A 162 -17.92 -34.60 -29.70
C TYR A 162 -16.66 -34.05 -28.98
N GLN A 163 -15.47 -34.30 -29.53
CA GLN A 163 -14.22 -33.69 -29.03
C GLN A 163 -14.27 -32.15 -29.13
N GLN A 164 -14.73 -31.61 -30.26
CA GLN A 164 -14.90 -30.17 -30.45
C GLN A 164 -15.91 -29.59 -29.47
N TYR A 165 -17.05 -30.28 -29.26
CA TYR A 165 -18.04 -29.86 -28.27
C TYR A 165 -17.45 -29.75 -26.85
N LEU A 166 -16.73 -30.78 -26.40
CA LEU A 166 -16.06 -30.76 -25.09
C LEU A 166 -15.03 -29.65 -24.99
N GLN A 167 -14.26 -29.42 -26.06
CA GLN A 167 -13.25 -28.34 -26.10
C GLN A 167 -13.91 -26.97 -25.96
N VAL A 168 -15.02 -26.72 -26.65
CA VAL A 168 -15.79 -25.46 -26.53
C VAL A 168 -16.35 -25.30 -25.12
N MET A 169 -16.91 -26.35 -24.53
CA MET A 169 -17.44 -26.31 -23.17
C MET A 169 -16.35 -25.97 -22.14
N VAL A 170 -15.20 -26.65 -22.19
CA VAL A 170 -14.06 -26.38 -21.28
C VAL A 170 -13.54 -24.96 -21.45
N ARG A 171 -13.48 -24.47 -22.70
CA ARG A 171 -13.07 -23.09 -22.99
C ARG A 171 -14.04 -22.06 -22.40
N LEU A 172 -15.34 -22.31 -22.44
CA LEU A 172 -16.34 -21.44 -21.80
C LEU A 172 -16.16 -21.40 -20.28
N LEU A 173 -15.88 -22.55 -19.65
CA LEU A 173 -15.57 -22.62 -18.22
C LEU A 173 -14.28 -21.84 -17.90
N ALA A 174 -13.23 -22.01 -18.70
CA ALA A 174 -11.98 -21.28 -18.57
C ALA A 174 -12.16 -19.75 -18.70
N THR A 175 -12.97 -19.29 -19.66
CA THR A 175 -13.27 -17.86 -19.83
C THR A 175 -14.07 -17.30 -18.65
N SER A 176 -15.07 -18.04 -18.17
CA SER A 176 -15.85 -17.65 -16.99
C SER A 176 -15.00 -17.61 -15.72
N LEU A 177 -14.03 -18.51 -15.58
CA LEU A 177 -13.12 -18.50 -14.44
C LEU A 177 -12.11 -17.34 -14.52
N ALA A 178 -11.69 -16.97 -15.73
CA ALA A 178 -10.77 -15.86 -15.97
C ALA A 178 -11.29 -14.52 -15.43
N SER A 179 -12.58 -14.22 -15.60
CA SER A 179 -13.17 -13.00 -15.04
C SER A 179 -13.17 -12.97 -13.51
N ILE A 180 -13.36 -14.13 -12.86
CA ILE A 180 -13.37 -14.24 -11.39
C ILE A 180 -11.95 -14.08 -10.84
N VAL A 181 -10.97 -14.77 -11.45
CA VAL A 181 -9.56 -14.65 -11.08
C VAL A 181 -9.09 -13.19 -11.18
N LEU A 182 -9.41 -12.51 -12.29
CA LEU A 182 -9.05 -11.10 -12.47
C LEU A 182 -9.68 -10.21 -11.40
N PHE A 183 -10.95 -10.42 -11.08
CA PHE A 183 -11.65 -9.62 -10.07
C PHE A 183 -11.05 -9.81 -8.68
N GLU A 184 -10.74 -11.04 -8.27
CA GLU A 184 -10.12 -11.31 -6.97
C GLU A 184 -8.70 -10.77 -6.87
N ASP A 185 -7.91 -10.88 -7.94
CA ASP A 185 -6.57 -10.30 -7.99
C ASP A 185 -6.64 -8.77 -7.89
N GLU A 186 -7.61 -8.13 -8.56
CA GLU A 186 -7.83 -6.68 -8.46
C GLU A 186 -8.22 -6.27 -7.02
N VAL A 187 -9.14 -6.99 -6.39
CA VAL A 187 -9.54 -6.73 -4.99
C VAL A 187 -8.34 -6.86 -4.06
N ARG A 188 -7.57 -7.95 -4.18
CA ARG A 188 -6.37 -8.18 -3.36
C ARG A 188 -5.33 -7.08 -3.54
N GLN A 189 -5.10 -6.62 -4.77
CA GLN A 189 -4.17 -5.53 -5.05
C GLN A 189 -4.64 -4.21 -4.43
N ARG A 190 -5.93 -3.89 -4.53
CA ARG A 190 -6.50 -2.67 -3.93
C ARG A 190 -6.37 -2.68 -2.40
N GLU A 191 -6.68 -3.80 -1.74
CA GLU A 191 -6.53 -3.94 -0.28
C GLU A 191 -5.08 -3.73 0.16
N ASN A 192 -4.14 -4.38 -0.54
CA ASN A 192 -2.71 -4.22 -0.25
C ASN A 192 -2.23 -2.79 -0.44
N ALA A 193 -2.70 -2.10 -1.49
CA ALA A 193 -2.35 -0.70 -1.73
C ALA A 193 -2.88 0.22 -0.63
N ILE A 194 -4.09 -0.03 -0.10
CA ILE A 194 -4.66 0.73 1.01
C ILE A 194 -3.83 0.54 2.29
N ILE A 195 -3.46 -0.70 2.62
CA ILE A 195 -2.63 -1.00 3.80
C ILE A 195 -1.27 -0.32 3.69
N GLN A 196 -0.62 -0.40 2.53
CA GLN A 196 0.66 0.26 2.29
C GLN A 196 0.56 1.79 2.37
N ALA A 197 -0.49 2.38 1.80
CA ALA A 197 -0.72 3.81 1.87
C ALA A 197 -0.91 4.28 3.32
N ALA A 198 -1.65 3.53 4.14
CA ALA A 198 -1.84 3.84 5.56
C ALA A 198 -0.52 3.79 6.34
N GLN A 199 0.33 2.78 6.10
CA GLN A 199 1.65 2.67 6.74
C GLN A 199 2.59 3.82 6.35
N ILE A 200 2.62 4.20 5.07
CA ILE A 200 3.41 5.33 4.59
C ILE A 200 2.92 6.63 5.24
N GLN A 201 1.61 6.83 5.31
CA GLN A 201 1.01 8.01 5.93
C GLN A 201 1.38 8.11 7.42
N GLU A 202 1.29 7.01 8.16
CA GLU A 202 1.66 6.96 9.58
C GLU A 202 3.15 7.31 9.78
N HIS A 203 4.04 6.73 8.97
CA HIS A 203 5.48 7.02 9.04
C HIS A 203 5.78 8.50 8.74
N LEU A 204 5.16 9.07 7.69
CA LEU A 204 5.36 10.47 7.32
C LEU A 204 4.85 11.42 8.42
N MET A 205 3.69 11.13 9.00
CA MET A 205 3.14 11.93 10.12
C MET A 205 4.07 11.89 11.33
N ALA A 206 4.59 10.71 11.69
CA ALA A 206 5.55 10.58 12.78
C ALA A 206 6.86 11.36 12.50
N GLU A 207 7.34 11.36 11.25
CA GLU A 207 8.53 12.11 10.86
C GLU A 207 8.30 13.64 10.94
N ILE A 208 7.15 14.13 10.46
CA ILE A 208 6.77 15.55 10.57
C ILE A 208 6.69 15.95 12.04
N GLN A 209 5.96 15.19 12.86
CA GLN A 209 5.81 15.47 14.28
C GLN A 209 7.15 15.45 15.03
N LEU A 210 8.06 14.54 14.65
CA LEU A 210 9.41 14.50 15.22
C LEU A 210 10.22 15.74 14.82
N LYS A 211 10.14 16.19 13.57
CA LYS A 211 10.83 17.40 13.09
C LYS A 211 10.29 18.65 13.79
N GLU A 212 8.97 18.80 13.89
CA GLU A 212 8.33 19.91 14.61
C GLU A 212 8.73 19.92 16.10
N SER A 213 8.68 18.77 16.77
CA SER A 213 9.07 18.67 18.19
C SER A 213 10.55 19.00 18.40
N LYS A 214 11.44 18.59 17.49
CA LYS A 214 12.87 18.94 17.55
C LYS A 214 13.08 20.44 17.37
N PHE A 215 12.41 21.06 16.39
CA PHE A 215 12.48 22.50 16.17
C PHE A 215 12.01 23.28 17.40
N GLN A 216 10.84 22.92 17.94
CA GLN A 216 10.31 23.59 19.13
C GLN A 216 11.24 23.47 20.34
N ARG A 217 11.76 22.27 20.63
CA ARG A 217 12.72 22.07 21.74
C ARG A 217 14.02 22.84 21.55
N PHE A 218 14.50 22.95 20.31
CA PHE A 218 15.68 23.75 19.99
C PHE A 218 15.41 25.24 20.22
N ALA A 219 14.28 25.74 19.72
CA ALA A 219 13.91 27.14 19.84
C ALA A 219 13.64 27.56 21.30
N GLU A 220 13.02 26.71 22.13
CA GLU A 220 12.72 27.00 23.54
C GLU A 220 13.96 27.02 24.45
N ARG A 221 15.01 26.26 24.11
CA ARG A 221 16.27 26.19 24.90
C ARG A 221 17.36 27.12 24.38
N SER A 222 17.11 27.79 23.28
CA SER A 222 18.05 28.75 22.70
C SER A 222 18.24 29.95 23.63
N ASP A 223 19.43 30.53 23.64
CA ASP A 223 19.69 31.84 24.28
C ASP A 223 19.55 33.00 23.28
N VAL A 224 19.20 32.69 22.01
CA VAL A 224 18.91 33.69 20.98
C VAL A 224 17.40 33.80 20.72
N GLY A 225 16.93 35.03 20.50
CA GLY A 225 15.58 35.31 20.07
C GLY A 225 15.41 34.93 18.61
N ILE A 226 14.55 33.96 18.30
CA ILE A 226 14.25 33.51 16.94
C ILE A 226 12.92 34.10 16.51
N PHE A 227 12.87 34.62 15.29
CA PHE A 227 11.64 35.10 14.68
C PHE A 227 11.53 34.65 13.23
N ILE A 228 10.31 34.50 12.75
CA ILE A 228 9.97 34.32 11.35
C ILE A 228 8.92 35.38 11.00
N ILE A 229 9.13 36.06 9.89
CA ILE A 229 8.19 37.06 9.35
C ILE A 229 7.82 36.71 7.92
N ASP A 230 6.59 37.04 7.55
CA ASP A 230 6.16 36.99 6.15
C ASP A 230 6.81 38.14 5.33
N PRO A 231 6.64 38.17 3.99
CA PRO A 231 7.19 39.23 3.15
C PRO A 231 6.66 40.64 3.47
N THR A 232 5.56 40.77 4.22
CA THR A 232 4.99 42.04 4.68
C THR A 232 5.60 42.50 6.02
N GLY A 233 6.42 41.66 6.65
CA GLY A 233 7.06 41.90 7.94
C GLY A 233 6.19 41.47 9.14
N THR A 234 5.09 40.76 8.92
CA THR A 234 4.22 40.27 10.00
C THR A 234 4.82 39.01 10.61
N TYR A 235 4.92 38.96 11.94
CA TYR A 235 5.48 37.82 12.66
C TYR A 235 4.58 36.59 12.53
N THR A 236 5.11 35.52 11.93
CA THR A 236 4.47 34.20 11.83
C THR A 236 4.93 33.27 12.95
N TYR A 237 6.15 33.47 13.47
CA TYR A 237 6.69 32.72 14.60
C TYR A 237 7.67 33.57 15.42
N ARG A 238 7.66 33.40 16.74
CA ARG A 238 8.65 33.98 17.67
C ARG A 238 8.85 33.01 18.84
N ASN A 239 10.10 32.70 19.19
CA ASN A 239 10.38 31.89 20.38
C ASN A 239 10.29 32.73 21.67
N GLN A 240 10.32 32.07 22.84
CA GLN A 240 10.21 32.76 24.13
C GLN A 240 11.32 33.79 24.35
N ARG A 241 12.57 33.50 23.94
CA ARG A 241 13.68 34.45 24.05
C ARG A 241 13.46 35.76 23.33
N TRP A 242 12.79 35.74 22.17
CA TRP A 242 12.46 36.98 21.47
C TRP A 242 11.55 37.87 22.34
N TYR A 243 10.53 37.27 22.97
CA TYR A 243 9.62 38.00 23.87
C TYR A 243 10.35 38.52 25.13
N ASP A 244 11.24 37.72 25.71
CA ASP A 244 12.04 38.10 26.87
C ASP A 244 13.01 39.26 26.53
N MET A 245 13.59 39.26 25.33
CA MET A 245 14.50 40.33 24.88
C MET A 245 13.75 41.63 24.56
N PHE A 246 12.56 41.53 23.98
CA PHE A 246 11.81 42.65 23.41
C PHE A 246 10.43 42.84 24.04
N GLU A 247 10.34 42.80 25.37
CA GLU A 247 9.07 42.97 26.10
C GLU A 247 8.29 44.22 25.66
N VAL A 248 9.00 45.31 25.36
CA VAL A 248 8.46 46.61 24.90
C VAL A 248 7.72 46.54 23.57
N ALA A 249 7.93 45.49 22.78
CA ALA A 249 7.32 45.26 21.46
C ALA A 249 6.51 43.95 21.41
N SER A 250 6.22 43.35 22.56
CA SER A 250 5.51 42.07 22.67
C SER A 250 4.10 42.09 22.02
N SER A 251 3.42 43.24 22.07
CA SER A 251 2.10 43.44 21.46
C SER A 251 2.13 43.74 19.96
N ASP A 252 3.30 44.04 19.39
CA ASP A 252 3.42 44.36 17.97
C ASP A 252 3.44 43.08 17.14
N ASP A 253 2.57 43.03 16.14
CA ASP A 253 2.41 41.92 15.20
C ASP A 253 3.33 42.02 13.98
N ASN A 254 3.91 43.20 13.73
CA ASN A 254 4.74 43.48 12.57
C ASN A 254 6.08 44.11 12.97
N ALA A 255 7.17 43.61 12.37
CA ALA A 255 8.53 44.03 12.66
C ALA A 255 8.75 45.53 12.45
N THR A 256 8.16 46.10 11.40
CA THR A 256 8.30 47.54 11.11
C THR A 256 7.71 48.42 12.21
N LYS A 257 6.62 47.99 12.86
CA LYS A 257 6.03 48.66 14.03
C LYS A 257 6.90 48.46 15.27
N ALA A 258 7.36 47.23 15.49
CA ALA A 258 8.22 46.88 16.62
C ALA A 258 9.51 47.72 16.67
N TRP A 259 10.12 48.06 15.53
CA TRP A 259 11.33 48.89 15.48
C TRP A 259 11.13 50.28 16.10
N TYR A 260 9.94 50.87 15.98
CA TYR A 260 9.66 52.16 16.63
C TYR A 260 9.62 52.08 18.16
N ARG A 261 9.49 50.88 18.75
CA ARG A 261 9.61 50.63 20.18
C ARG A 261 11.05 50.27 20.58
N ILE A 262 11.73 49.51 19.73
CA ILE A 262 13.04 48.90 20.04
C ILE A 262 14.22 49.83 19.69
N ALA A 263 14.26 50.41 18.50
CA ALA A 263 15.39 51.18 17.95
C ALA A 263 15.27 52.67 18.27
N PHE A 264 16.40 53.40 18.29
CA PHE A 264 16.35 54.87 18.31
C PHE A 264 15.71 55.41 17.03
N GLU A 265 15.07 56.58 17.09
CA GLU A 265 14.31 57.13 15.96
C GLU A 265 15.20 57.35 14.72
N GLU A 266 16.44 57.75 14.95
CA GLU A 266 17.50 57.92 13.94
C GLU A 266 17.92 56.60 13.28
N ASP A 267 17.78 55.46 13.98
CA ASP A 267 18.20 54.13 13.51
C ASP A 267 17.06 53.35 12.83
N VAL A 268 15.80 53.81 12.90
CA VAL A 268 14.66 53.17 12.23
C VAL A 268 14.82 53.12 10.70
N PRO A 269 15.25 54.20 10.00
CA PRO A 269 15.51 54.14 8.57
C PRO A 269 16.57 53.10 8.19
N TYR A 270 17.57 52.89 9.05
CA TYR A 270 18.57 51.85 8.85
C TYR A 270 17.95 50.44 8.92
N CYS A 271 17.10 50.17 9.91
CA CYS A 271 16.37 48.91 10.03
C CYS A 271 15.47 48.65 8.79
N GLN A 272 14.75 49.67 8.34
CA GLN A 272 13.92 49.60 7.12
C GLN A 272 14.77 49.30 5.87
N SER A 273 15.96 49.87 5.77
CA SER A 273 16.87 49.58 4.66
C SER A 273 17.35 48.12 4.66
N MET A 274 17.62 47.55 5.84
CA MET A 274 18.00 46.13 5.96
C MET A 274 16.84 45.21 5.57
N PHE A 275 15.62 45.53 6.02
CA PHE A 275 14.43 44.80 5.60
C PHE A 275 14.16 44.90 4.10
N SER A 276 14.38 46.08 3.51
CA SER A 276 14.27 46.25 2.06
C SER A 276 15.26 45.37 1.29
N LYS A 277 16.48 45.13 1.81
CA LYS A 277 17.44 44.20 1.17
C LYS A 277 16.94 42.77 1.21
N LEU A 278 16.36 42.34 2.32
CA LEU A 278 15.76 41.00 2.46
C LEU A 278 14.60 40.81 1.48
N VAL A 279 13.71 41.80 1.38
CA VAL A 279 12.48 41.70 0.58
C VAL A 279 12.72 41.92 -0.91
N MET A 280 13.50 42.94 -1.30
CA MET A 280 13.65 43.34 -2.70
C MET A 280 14.83 42.65 -3.38
N ASN A 281 15.92 42.41 -2.65
CA ASN A 281 17.15 41.86 -3.22
C ASN A 281 17.35 40.38 -2.85
N HIS A 282 16.54 39.84 -1.94
CA HIS A 282 16.71 38.49 -1.38
C HIS A 282 18.12 38.28 -0.78
N GLU A 283 18.69 39.33 -0.20
CA GLU A 283 20.01 39.31 0.42
C GLU A 283 19.90 39.06 1.92
N SER A 284 20.72 38.14 2.43
CA SER A 284 20.88 37.94 3.88
C SER A 284 21.55 39.15 4.51
N VAL A 285 21.09 39.53 5.71
CA VAL A 285 21.64 40.67 6.45
C VAL A 285 22.14 40.23 7.81
N CYS A 286 23.20 40.89 8.27
CA CYS A 286 23.73 40.75 9.62
C CYS A 286 24.20 42.13 10.07
N PHE A 287 23.63 42.64 11.17
CA PHE A 287 23.92 43.98 11.66
C PHE A 287 23.77 44.07 13.18
N GLU A 288 24.54 44.97 13.77
CA GLU A 288 24.45 45.33 15.18
C GLU A 288 23.55 46.56 15.32
N LEU A 289 22.70 46.59 16.36
CA LEU A 289 21.78 47.68 16.63
C LEU A 289 21.78 48.03 18.11
N ARG A 290 21.97 49.32 18.39
CA ARG A 290 21.73 49.88 19.72
C ARG A 290 20.23 50.07 19.93
N THR A 291 19.71 49.56 21.03
CA THR A 291 18.28 49.63 21.35
C THR A 291 17.99 50.73 22.37
N ARG A 292 16.74 51.18 22.47
CA ARG A 292 16.30 52.12 23.52
C ARG A 292 16.15 51.46 24.90
N MET A 293 16.32 50.15 24.98
CA MET A 293 16.18 49.40 26.23
C MET A 293 17.39 49.64 27.11
N GLN A 294 17.17 50.00 28.37
CA GLN A 294 18.25 50.20 29.33
C GLN A 294 18.93 48.86 29.65
N TRP A 295 20.24 48.91 29.81
CA TRP A 295 21.06 47.79 30.25
C TRP A 295 21.82 48.20 31.51
N VAL A 296 21.89 47.31 32.50
CA VAL A 296 22.67 47.54 33.72
C VAL A 296 23.89 46.62 33.66
N PRO A 297 25.11 47.16 33.54
CA PRO A 297 26.33 46.35 33.52
C PRO A 297 26.47 45.54 34.81
N PRO A 298 26.91 44.27 34.74
CA PRO A 298 27.30 43.51 35.93
C PRO A 298 28.38 44.30 36.69
N SER A 299 28.10 44.70 37.92
CA SER A 299 29.00 45.55 38.70
C SER A 299 30.09 44.70 39.35
N GLU A 300 31.36 44.97 39.08
CA GLU A 300 32.44 44.39 39.89
C GLU A 300 32.39 45.00 41.30
N PRO A 301 32.60 44.20 42.38
CA PRO A 301 32.39 44.64 43.76
C PRO A 301 33.25 45.83 44.23
N ASN A 302 34.16 46.39 43.41
CA ASN A 302 35.12 47.42 43.83
C ASN A 302 35.33 48.59 42.84
N GLU A 303 34.52 48.77 41.79
CA GLU A 303 34.62 49.96 40.93
C GLU A 303 33.55 51.01 41.27
N PRO A 304 33.93 52.28 41.50
CA PRO A 304 32.97 53.37 41.62
C PRO A 304 32.28 53.59 40.27
N GLN A 305 31.03 53.14 40.15
CA GLN A 305 30.22 53.44 38.98
C GLN A 305 29.92 54.94 38.95
N PRO A 306 30.24 55.66 37.86
CA PRO A 306 29.77 57.03 37.69
C PRO A 306 28.22 57.00 37.68
N GLU A 307 27.59 57.74 38.61
CA GLU A 307 26.14 57.72 38.86
C GLU A 307 25.27 58.18 37.67
N ASP A 308 25.88 58.63 36.55
CA ASP A 308 25.18 59.27 35.41
C ASP A 308 25.37 58.58 34.05
N THR A 309 26.08 57.44 33.94
CA THR A 309 26.26 56.78 32.64
C THR A 309 25.11 55.82 32.33
N GLN A 310 24.20 56.25 31.45
CA GLN A 310 23.13 55.39 30.96
C GLN A 310 23.66 54.42 29.89
N HIS A 311 23.56 53.12 30.16
CA HIS A 311 23.90 52.08 29.20
C HIS A 311 22.63 51.53 28.52
N PHE A 312 22.77 51.16 27.25
CA PHE A 312 21.70 50.63 26.42
C PHE A 312 22.03 49.22 25.96
N LYS A 313 21.01 48.37 25.78
CA LYS A 313 21.21 47.03 25.22
C LYS A 313 21.62 47.12 23.76
N TRP A 314 22.60 46.29 23.39
CA TRP A 314 23.01 46.08 22.01
C TRP A 314 22.60 44.69 21.56
N ILE A 315 22.12 44.59 20.33
CA ILE A 315 21.73 43.33 19.72
C ILE A 315 22.50 43.09 18.43
N LEU A 316 22.79 41.82 18.14
CA LEU A 316 23.19 41.35 16.83
C LEU A 316 22.00 40.68 16.16
N CYS A 317 21.53 41.22 15.04
CA CYS A 317 20.45 40.65 14.25
C CYS A 317 21.01 40.00 13.00
N SER A 318 20.70 38.72 12.78
CA SER A 318 20.96 38.02 11.52
C SER A 318 19.64 37.56 10.93
N ALA A 319 19.40 37.85 9.65
CA ALA A 319 18.16 37.48 8.97
C ALA A 319 18.44 36.98 7.55
N TYR A 320 17.70 35.97 7.14
CA TYR A 320 17.89 35.19 5.93
C TYR A 320 16.54 35.06 5.21
N PRO A 321 16.45 35.41 3.92
CA PRO A 321 15.25 35.19 3.13
C PRO A 321 15.14 33.72 2.72
N GLU A 322 13.97 33.12 2.89
CA GLU A 322 13.65 31.78 2.37
C GLU A 322 12.81 31.91 1.11
N LEU A 323 13.33 31.32 0.02
CA LEU A 323 12.72 31.39 -1.31
C LEU A 323 11.97 30.10 -1.64
N GLY A 324 10.81 30.27 -2.28
CA GLY A 324 10.02 29.18 -2.82
C GLY A 324 10.62 28.58 -4.10
N PRO A 325 10.02 27.50 -4.62
CA PRO A 325 10.51 26.81 -5.82
C PRO A 325 10.56 27.69 -7.07
N ASN A 326 9.77 28.77 -7.12
CA ASN A 326 9.71 29.69 -8.27
C ASN A 326 10.57 30.95 -8.06
N GLY A 327 11.36 31.01 -6.97
CA GLY A 327 12.20 32.16 -6.63
C GLY A 327 11.47 33.31 -5.94
N GLU A 328 10.20 33.12 -5.57
CA GLU A 328 9.42 34.04 -4.77
C GLU A 328 9.85 34.01 -3.30
N LEU A 329 9.84 35.16 -2.61
CA LEU A 329 10.08 35.21 -1.18
C LEU A 329 8.88 34.62 -0.43
N VAL A 330 9.12 33.55 0.33
CA VAL A 330 8.10 32.87 1.13
C VAL A 330 8.06 33.44 2.54
N GLU A 331 9.22 33.51 3.19
CA GLU A 331 9.36 34.04 4.54
C GLU A 331 10.79 34.52 4.79
N ILE A 332 11.00 35.20 5.91
CA ILE A 332 12.31 35.63 6.38
C ILE A 332 12.51 35.04 7.78
N VAL A 333 13.57 34.26 7.94
CA VAL A 333 13.96 33.66 9.21
C VAL A 333 15.09 34.48 9.80
N GLY A 334 14.95 34.90 11.05
CA GLY A 334 15.97 35.68 11.74
C GLY A 334 16.21 35.25 13.17
N ASN A 335 17.41 35.59 13.65
CA ASN A 335 17.80 35.46 15.03
C ASN A 335 18.36 36.78 15.56
N VAL A 336 18.21 36.97 16.86
CA VAL A 336 18.72 38.10 17.60
C VAL A 336 19.46 37.61 18.83
N THR A 337 20.67 38.11 19.02
CA THR A 337 21.51 37.82 20.19
C THR A 337 21.79 39.11 20.95
N ASP A 338 21.72 39.10 22.28
CA ASP A 338 22.18 40.19 23.13
C ASP A 338 23.71 40.22 23.14
N ILE A 339 24.30 41.33 22.73
CA ILE A 339 25.76 41.56 22.67
C ILE A 339 26.20 42.71 23.58
N SER A 340 25.35 43.16 24.52
CA SER A 340 25.60 44.33 25.37
C SER A 340 26.92 44.23 26.14
N SER A 341 27.21 43.05 26.71
CA SER A 341 28.47 42.79 27.43
C SER A 341 29.69 42.82 26.51
N LYS A 342 29.56 42.37 25.25
CA LYS A 342 30.64 42.38 24.26
C LYS A 342 30.96 43.81 23.85
N GLU A 343 29.94 44.62 23.56
CA GLU A 343 30.12 46.02 23.15
C GLU A 343 30.74 46.87 24.25
N LEU A 344 30.38 46.63 25.52
CA LEU A 344 31.05 47.29 26.66
C LEU A 344 32.54 46.93 26.72
N ALA A 345 32.89 45.65 26.52
CA ALA A 345 34.28 45.18 26.58
C ALA A 345 35.16 45.69 25.42
N SER A 346 34.58 46.07 24.28
CA SER A 346 35.30 46.71 23.17
C SER A 346 35.40 48.23 23.28
N ALA A 347 34.59 48.85 24.13
CA ALA A 347 34.59 50.29 24.36
C ALA A 347 35.57 50.73 25.47
N ASN A 348 35.94 49.81 26.36
CA ASN A 348 37.02 49.95 27.35
C ASN A 348 38.36 49.50 26.75
#